data_AF-A0A820SCL8-F1
#
_entry.id   AF-A0A820SCL8-F1
#
_cell.length_a   1.000
_cell.length_b   1.000
_cell.length_c   1.000
_cell.angle_alpha   90.00
_cell.angle_beta   90.00
_cell.angle_gamma   90.00
#
_symmetry.space_group_name_H-M   'P 1'
#
loop_
_entity.id
_entity.type
_entity.pdbx_description
1 polymer ?
#
loop_
_entity_poly.entity_id
_entity_poly.type
_entity_poly.pdbx_seq_one_letter_code
_entity_poly.pdbx_strand_id
1 'polypeptide(L)'
;QPRHPFLLQILNNLPKYNRNYFTKYSTVMFSTGPMFLTQQASSYSNRSSIDVLSQELYGKYIHNSTRSLFRHLKASSWHGNDAAAIKWIYRQRVACFAVLFTLI
;
A
#
# COMPACT_ATOMS: atom_id res chain seq x y z
N GLN A 1 16.30 -5.67 -13.34
CA GLN A 1 17.54 -5.16 -13.96
C GLN A 1 18.32 -4.35 -12.92
N PRO A 2 19.65 -4.51 -12.80
CA PRO A 2 20.46 -3.64 -11.95
C PRO A 2 20.28 -2.17 -12.34
N ARG A 3 20.25 -1.27 -11.36
CA ARG A 3 20.14 0.20 -11.57
C ARG A 3 18.91 0.66 -12.36
N HIS A 4 17.78 -0.05 -12.25
CA HIS A 4 16.55 0.35 -12.91
C HIS A 4 16.10 1.77 -12.47
N PRO A 5 15.74 2.70 -13.39
CA PRO A 5 15.43 4.09 -13.02
C PRO A 5 14.26 4.23 -12.04
N PHE A 6 13.33 3.28 -12.02
CA PHE A 6 12.27 3.22 -11.01
C PHE A 6 12.82 3.11 -9.58
N LEU A 7 13.84 2.27 -9.36
CA LEU A 7 14.47 2.14 -8.04
C LEU A 7 15.16 3.45 -7.64
N LEU A 8 15.77 4.16 -8.59
CA LEU A 8 16.35 5.47 -8.33
C LEU A 8 15.29 6.49 -7.93
N GLN A 9 14.12 6.49 -8.60
CA GLN A 9 12.98 7.33 -8.20
C GLN A 9 12.53 7.03 -6.77
N ILE A 10 12.37 5.74 -6.43
CA ILE A 10 11.99 5.31 -5.08
C ILE A 10 12.99 5.86 -4.05
N LEU A 11 14.28 5.62 -4.26
CA LEU A 11 15.34 6.04 -3.33
C LEU A 11 15.38 7.56 -3.16
N ASN A 12 15.30 8.31 -4.26
CA ASN A 12 15.32 9.78 -4.22
C ASN A 12 14.09 10.38 -3.52
N ASN A 13 12.95 9.69 -3.53
CA ASN A 13 11.73 10.16 -2.89
C ASN A 13 11.58 9.68 -1.44
N LEU A 14 12.31 8.66 -0.98
CA LEU A 14 12.24 8.17 0.41
C LEU A 14 12.30 9.30 1.47
N PRO A 15 13.24 10.27 1.41
CA PRO A 15 13.30 11.33 2.41
C PRO A 15 12.05 12.20 2.46
N LYS A 16 11.39 12.43 1.31
CA LYS A 16 10.18 13.27 1.23
C LYS A 16 8.96 12.60 1.87
N TYR A 17 8.94 11.26 1.87
CA TYR A 17 7.87 10.45 2.42
C TYR A 17 8.13 10.01 3.86
N ASN A 18 9.31 10.30 4.42
CA ASN A 18 9.59 10.09 5.84
C ASN A 18 8.83 11.10 6.70
N ARG A 19 7.54 10.82 6.93
CA ARG A 19 6.61 11.69 7.67
C ARG A 19 5.87 10.88 8.72
N ASN A 20 5.56 11.51 9.84
CA ASN A 20 4.65 10.94 10.82
C ASN A 20 3.20 11.23 10.41
N TYR A 21 2.40 10.18 10.19
CA TYR A 21 0.99 10.26 9.78
C TYR A 21 0.04 10.02 10.96
N PHE A 22 0.41 10.50 12.16
CA PHE A 22 -0.33 10.44 13.43
C PHE A 22 -0.48 9.05 14.05
N THR A 23 -0.67 8.00 13.23
CA THR A 23 -0.75 6.60 13.69
C THR A 23 0.42 5.79 13.17
N LYS A 24 0.75 4.70 13.88
CA LYS A 24 1.84 3.80 13.47
C LYS A 24 1.51 3.15 12.13
N TYR A 25 0.27 2.65 11.97
CA TYR A 25 -0.18 2.00 10.75
C TYR A 25 -0.10 2.93 9.54
N SER A 26 -0.65 4.15 9.64
CA SER A 26 -0.58 5.13 8.55
C SER A 26 0.87 5.52 8.24
N THR A 27 1.69 5.71 9.27
CA THR A 27 3.10 6.08 9.10
C THR A 27 3.86 5.01 8.31
N VAL A 28 3.73 3.73 8.68
CA VAL A 28 4.37 2.63 7.95
C VAL A 28 3.78 2.51 6.53
N MET A 29 2.46 2.56 6.40
CA MET A 29 1.77 2.38 5.11
C MET A 29 2.21 3.40 4.06
N PHE A 30 2.27 4.68 4.43
CA PHE A 30 2.49 5.80 3.51
C PHE A 30 3.95 6.25 3.41
N SER A 31 4.82 5.93 4.37
CA SER A 31 6.23 6.34 4.29
C SER A 31 7.05 5.38 3.42
N THR A 32 7.15 4.12 3.84
CA THR A 32 7.98 3.09 3.16
C THR A 32 7.22 1.80 2.89
N GLY A 33 5.91 1.80 3.13
CA GLY A 33 5.03 0.65 2.93
C GLY A 33 4.46 0.53 1.52
N PRO A 34 3.43 -0.31 1.33
CA PRO A 34 2.91 -0.60 0.01
C PRO A 34 2.19 0.58 -0.66
N MET A 35 1.63 1.53 0.11
CA MET A 35 1.04 2.73 -0.50
C MET A 35 2.10 3.67 -1.06
N PHE A 36 3.25 3.79 -0.40
CA PHE A 36 4.41 4.53 -0.96
C PHE A 36 4.84 3.94 -2.30
N LEU A 37 5.05 2.62 -2.37
CA LEU A 37 5.42 1.96 -3.63
C LEU A 37 4.35 2.10 -4.71
N THR A 38 3.07 1.98 -4.35
CA THR A 38 1.94 2.19 -5.26
C THR A 38 1.95 3.61 -5.84
N GLN A 39 2.21 4.61 -4.99
CA GLN A 39 2.31 6.00 -5.43
C GLN A 39 3.50 6.21 -6.38
N GLN A 40 4.68 5.69 -6.03
CA GLN A 40 5.86 5.78 -6.89
C GLN A 40 5.63 5.11 -8.25
N ALA A 41 5.01 3.93 -8.27
CA ALA A 41 4.69 3.21 -9.51
C ALA A 41 3.64 3.96 -10.35
N SER A 42 2.66 4.59 -9.70
CA SER A 42 1.62 5.37 -10.37
C SER A 42 2.17 6.65 -11.00
N SER A 43 3.16 7.29 -10.35
CA SER A 43 3.78 8.52 -10.84
C SER A 43 4.98 8.31 -11.76
N TYR A 44 5.43 7.06 -11.95
CA TYR A 44 6.60 6.76 -12.77
C TYR A 44 6.25 6.89 -14.26
N SER A 45 7.09 7.58 -15.03
CA SER A 45 6.81 7.91 -16.43
C SER A 45 6.75 6.68 -17.34
N ASN A 46 7.62 5.69 -17.12
CA ASN A 46 7.71 4.48 -17.94
C ASN A 46 7.05 3.28 -17.25
N ARG A 47 5.73 3.33 -17.06
CA ARG A 47 4.99 2.28 -16.33
C ARG A 47 5.10 0.88 -16.95
N SER A 48 5.29 0.78 -18.28
CA SER A 48 5.46 -0.50 -18.98
C SER A 48 6.79 -1.19 -18.68
N SER A 49 7.78 -0.48 -18.10
CA SER A 49 9.02 -1.08 -17.60
C SER A 49 8.91 -1.64 -16.18
N ILE A 50 7.72 -1.58 -15.57
CA ILE A 50 7.43 -2.17 -14.26
C ILE A 50 6.41 -3.27 -14.43
N ASP A 51 6.78 -4.49 -14.07
CA ASP A 51 5.85 -5.62 -14.03
C ASP A 51 5.14 -5.69 -12.68
N VAL A 52 3.81 -5.71 -12.73
CA VAL A 52 2.96 -6.03 -11.58
C VAL A 52 2.50 -7.46 -11.71
N LEU A 53 2.82 -8.29 -10.72
CA LEU A 53 2.43 -9.70 -10.72
C LEU A 53 0.90 -9.84 -10.77
N SER A 54 0.44 -10.73 -11.64
CA SER A 54 -0.97 -11.09 -11.71
C SER A 54 -1.45 -11.75 -10.41
N GLN A 55 -2.76 -11.71 -10.16
CA GLN A 55 -3.35 -12.32 -8.96
C GLN A 55 -3.07 -13.83 -8.86
N GLU A 56 -2.97 -14.51 -10.01
CA GLU A 56 -2.65 -15.95 -10.10
C GLU A 56 -1.22 -16.26 -9.65
N LEU A 57 -0.25 -15.50 -10.17
CA LEU A 57 1.17 -15.63 -9.81
C LEU A 57 1.45 -15.16 -8.38
N TYR A 58 0.72 -14.14 -7.93
CA TYR A 58 0.81 -13.67 -6.54
C TYR A 58 0.17 -14.66 -5.58
N GLY A 59 -0.95 -15.29 -5.92
CA GLY A 59 -1.52 -16.46 -5.21
C GLY A 59 -2.14 -16.21 -3.84
N LYS A 60 -2.18 -14.96 -3.34
CA LYS A 60 -2.72 -14.65 -1.99
C LYS A 60 -4.24 -14.77 -1.89
N TYR A 61 -4.94 -14.46 -2.97
CA TYR A 61 -6.39 -14.28 -3.01
C TYR A 61 -7.08 -15.35 -3.86
N ILE A 62 -6.36 -16.39 -4.28
CA ILE A 62 -6.89 -17.51 -5.06
C ILE A 62 -6.67 -18.79 -4.25
N HIS A 63 -7.75 -19.49 -3.95
CA HIS A 63 -7.69 -20.77 -3.26
C HIS A 63 -7.03 -21.81 -4.17
N ASN A 64 -6.04 -22.55 -3.67
CA ASN A 64 -5.32 -23.59 -4.40
C ASN A 64 -4.68 -23.13 -5.74
N SER A 65 -4.11 -21.93 -5.81
CA SER A 65 -3.39 -21.51 -7.02
C SER A 65 -2.22 -22.46 -7.32
N THR A 66 -2.27 -23.15 -8.46
CA THR A 66 -1.23 -24.08 -8.93
C THR A 66 -0.02 -23.36 -9.53
N ARG A 67 -0.15 -22.05 -9.81
CA ARG A 67 0.88 -21.21 -10.44
C ARG A 67 1.43 -20.14 -9.50
N SER A 68 1.10 -20.20 -8.21
CA SER A 68 1.61 -19.24 -7.22
C SER A 68 3.14 -19.34 -7.12
N LEU A 69 3.81 -18.20 -7.28
CA LEU A 69 5.27 -18.11 -7.14
C LEU A 69 5.70 -18.00 -5.66
N PHE A 70 4.77 -17.63 -4.77
CA PHE A 70 5.07 -17.35 -3.36
C PHE A 70 4.21 -18.20 -2.42
N ARG A 71 4.79 -18.55 -1.27
CA ARG A 71 4.05 -19.03 -0.10
C ARG A 71 3.67 -17.85 0.78
N HIS A 72 2.39 -17.74 1.12
CA HIS A 72 1.89 -16.65 1.98
C HIS A 72 2.03 -17.01 3.45
N LEU A 73 2.82 -16.23 4.17
CA LEU A 73 2.95 -16.33 5.62
C LEU A 73 2.07 -15.27 6.29
N LYS A 74 1.52 -15.58 7.46
CA LYS A 74 0.76 -14.61 8.25
C LYS A 74 1.71 -13.50 8.72
N ALA A 75 1.51 -12.31 8.19
CA ALA A 75 2.25 -11.11 8.58
C ALA A 75 1.26 -10.02 9.00
N SER A 76 1.24 -9.69 10.28
CA SER A 76 0.33 -8.69 10.86
C SER A 76 1.00 -7.84 11.97
N SER A 77 2.33 -7.85 12.04
CA SER A 77 3.14 -7.21 13.10
C SER A 77 2.96 -5.68 13.23
N TRP A 78 2.45 -5.04 12.18
CA TRP A 78 2.21 -3.60 12.10
C TRP A 78 0.72 -3.23 12.09
N HIS A 79 -0.17 -4.22 12.16
CA HIS A 79 -1.62 -4.01 12.20
C HIS A 79 -2.11 -3.97 13.65
N GLY A 80 -2.08 -2.78 14.26
CA GLY A 80 -2.60 -2.55 15.62
C GLY A 80 -4.07 -2.08 15.63
N ASN A 81 -4.50 -1.56 16.78
CA ASN A 81 -5.86 -1.01 16.95
C ASN A 81 -6.14 0.16 16.01
N ASP A 82 -5.10 0.93 15.67
CA ASP A 82 -5.16 2.01 14.69
C ASP A 82 -5.53 1.51 13.28
N ALA A 83 -4.98 0.38 12.86
CA ALA A 83 -5.33 -0.26 11.59
C ALA A 83 -6.80 -0.72 11.57
N ALA A 84 -7.30 -1.22 12.70
CA ALA A 84 -8.71 -1.60 12.85
C ALA A 84 -9.64 -0.38 12.79
N ALA A 85 -9.29 0.71 13.47
CA ALA A 85 -10.03 1.97 13.42
C ALA A 85 -10.10 2.54 12.00
N ILE A 86 -8.97 2.59 11.27
CA ILE A 86 -8.93 3.06 9.88
C ILE A 86 -9.81 2.18 8.98
N LYS A 87 -9.77 0.86 9.16
CA LYS A 87 -10.62 -0.07 8.41
C LYS A 87 -12.11 0.13 8.72
N TRP A 88 -12.44 0.43 9.97
CA TRP A 88 -13.80 0.75 10.39
C TRP A 88 -14.28 2.06 9.75
N ILE A 89 -13.48 3.13 9.78
CA ILE A 89 -13.78 4.41 9.11
C ILE A 89 -14.04 4.18 7.62
N TYR A 90 -13.18 3.43 6.94
CA TYR A 90 -13.35 3.14 5.51
C TYR A 90 -14.64 2.37 5.19
N ARG A 91 -15.05 1.44 6.07
CA ARG A 91 -16.33 0.73 5.94
C ARG A 91 -17.51 1.67 6.13
N GLN A 92 -17.40 2.61 7.07
CA GLN A 92 -18.44 3.60 7.37
C GLN A 92 -18.31 4.89 6.54
N ARG A 93 -17.51 4.89 5.46
CA ARG A 93 -17.13 6.11 4.73
C ARG A 93 -18.32 6.99 4.35
N VAL A 94 -19.44 6.40 3.89
CA VAL A 94 -20.64 7.17 3.50
C VAL A 94 -21.25 7.90 4.69
N ALA A 95 -21.41 7.23 5.83
CA ALA A 95 -21.93 7.83 7.05
C ALA A 95 -20.97 8.90 7.59
N CYS A 96 -19.66 8.61 7.60
CA CYS A 96 -18.64 9.59 8.00
C CYS A 96 -18.67 10.84 7.11
N PHE A 97 -18.79 10.67 5.78
CA PHE A 97 -18.91 11.80 4.84
C PHE A 97 -20.21 12.58 5.03
N ALA A 98 -21.33 11.90 5.25
CA ALA A 98 -22.62 12.57 5.50
C ALA A 98 -22.57 13.41 6.78
N VAL A 99 -22.02 12.88 7.88
CA VAL A 99 -21.82 13.62 9.13
C VAL A 99 -20.90 14.81 8.91
N LEU A 100 -19.78 14.64 8.21
CA LEU A 100 -18.85 15.73 7.94
C LEU A 100 -19.51 16.85 7.10
N PHE A 101 -20.32 16.48 6.12
CA PHE A 101 -21.05 17.42 5.26
C PHE A 101 -22.14 18.19 6.03
N THR A 102 -22.75 17.58 7.05
CA THR A 102 -23.73 18.26 7.91
C THR A 102 -23.10 19.15 8.99
N LEU A 103 -21.80 19.01 9.25
CA LEU A 103 -21.06 19.75 10.28
C LEU A 103 -20.22 20.91 9.72
N ILE A 104 -20.23 21.11 8.40
CA ILE A 104 -19.61 22.23 7.67
C ILE A 104 -20.71 23.14 7.16
#